data_AF-A0A943MSX1-F1
#
_entry.id   AF-A0A943MSX1-F1
#
_cell.length_a   1.000
_cell.length_b   1.000
_cell.length_c   1.000
_cell.angle_alpha   90.00
_cell.angle_beta   90.00
_cell.angle_gamma   90.00
#
_symmetry.space_group_name_H-M   'P 1'
#
loop_
_entity.id
_entity.type
_entity.pdbx_description
1 polymer ?
#
loop_
_entity_poly.entity_id
_entity_poly.type
_entity_poly.pdbx_seq_one_letter_code
_entity_poly.pdbx_strand_id
1 'polypeptide(L)'
;MTGNASLLEDCLLPLSRRTPSVTRFYRVIGYDRQETILTELKQIYALTNRGGIYLQNGLSNPTEPEIQRFFREVGESFTLTRALVSRHLTVWLGQLRPTQRTILDNAIAEILDILKGQGANDNIRRNAYIKYMCWLRGPLGGILKGIGQDVPPKVLYEGAISRYELLFLQLLYRAGCDVVYVDFCSEDSYTKAARGGTYGHPIYGEVRTPPPTPLSQADSVPKPGVPIPSSPPVSERRSAPSAQQASPLPPPPWQGMEEVVLLNDWTGDVSLWDACLLSCAQRRPGKLCAVFSVCFGAEERTEYRNHLYHLKRALEGSSKNWILIQDKFPAPTNTETALFRTLDKTSPRPQLIRALAEKLILTCGKVPALLAQRAFSLVMEQCPEQDAVRFLNHGVRLACWLKRYMELLFAQYRSDQQPALLYYGPATEAEISLLWALAHTGVDILYFCPALSGQNAFEKHFVPHDWKTIVWKNDLPMEPFPQREERMRASTTAYNASRELDQLLYSDTGMFRDRQFARSQPVTLKTTYDEVGQLWREEAQYRPSFRTEDGVVYVPNLFSKVSGVDKGDLKLYWDRIREMVTEDTYVVTSVPFLQVNGPSLSAPQAQSFLHDGRLDPKALKSSRFYRY
;
A
#
# COMPACT_ATOMS: atom_id res chain seq x y z
N MET A 1 -36.64 28.64 21.19
CA MET A 1 -35.24 28.55 21.65
C MET A 1 -34.86 27.09 21.69
N THR A 2 -34.26 26.58 20.62
CA THR A 2 -33.60 25.27 20.59
C THR A 2 -32.21 25.57 20.06
N GLY A 3 -31.28 25.84 20.98
CA GLY A 3 -29.91 26.21 20.64
C GLY A 3 -29.22 25.05 19.94
N ASN A 4 -28.38 25.38 18.95
CA ASN A 4 -27.35 24.47 18.42
C ASN A 4 -26.51 23.97 19.59
N ALA A 5 -26.77 22.76 20.06
CA ALA A 5 -25.93 22.13 21.08
C ALA A 5 -24.61 21.74 20.41
N SER A 6 -23.51 22.32 20.88
CA SER A 6 -22.18 22.00 20.37
C SER A 6 -21.83 20.55 20.71
N LEU A 7 -21.48 19.74 19.70
CA LEU A 7 -21.31 18.30 19.86
C LEU A 7 -19.89 17.92 20.32
N LEU A 8 -18.91 18.77 19.99
CA LEU A 8 -17.50 18.63 20.37
C LEU A 8 -17.03 19.69 21.38
N GLU A 9 -17.95 20.43 22.01
CA GLU A 9 -17.65 21.58 22.89
C GLU A 9 -16.60 21.27 23.96
N ASP A 10 -16.71 20.10 24.59
CA ASP A 10 -15.80 19.68 25.64
C ASP A 10 -14.34 19.66 25.17
N CYS A 11 -14.07 19.25 23.93
CA CYS A 11 -12.72 19.25 23.37
C CYS A 11 -12.14 20.65 23.18
N LEU A 12 -12.98 21.69 23.11
CA LEU A 12 -12.58 23.09 22.94
C LEU A 12 -12.24 23.76 24.28
N LEU A 13 -12.73 23.20 25.40
CA LEU A 13 -12.57 23.76 26.75
C LEU A 13 -11.35 23.16 27.49
N PRO A 14 -10.72 23.88 28.44
CA PRO A 14 -9.79 23.29 29.41
C PRO A 14 -10.49 22.29 30.35
N LEU A 15 -9.74 21.33 30.92
CA LEU A 15 -10.26 20.31 31.84
C LEU A 15 -11.02 20.90 33.03
N SER A 16 -10.48 21.97 33.63
CA SER A 16 -11.10 22.70 34.74
C SER A 16 -12.52 23.23 34.46
N ARG A 17 -12.91 23.33 33.18
CA ARG A 17 -14.23 23.79 32.75
C ARG A 17 -15.14 22.66 32.25
N ARG A 18 -14.70 21.40 32.33
CA ARG A 18 -15.47 20.23 31.88
C ARG A 18 -16.09 19.50 33.05
N THR A 19 -17.25 18.89 32.81
CA THR A 19 -17.92 18.02 33.79
C THR A 19 -18.23 16.66 33.15
N PRO A 20 -17.59 15.56 33.57
CA PRO A 20 -16.45 15.49 34.49
C PRO A 20 -15.15 16.05 33.87
N SER A 21 -14.22 16.50 34.72
CA SER A 21 -12.91 17.06 34.34
C SER A 21 -11.95 15.97 33.83
N VAL A 22 -12.26 15.40 32.67
CA VAL A 22 -11.48 14.34 32.00
C VAL A 22 -11.32 14.64 30.52
N THR A 23 -10.35 13.97 29.90
CA THR A 23 -10.17 14.04 28.45
C THR A 23 -11.33 13.39 27.71
N ARG A 24 -11.48 13.73 26.43
CA ARG A 24 -12.51 13.15 25.56
C ARG A 24 -11.87 12.37 24.42
N PHE A 25 -12.54 11.30 24.04
CA PHE A 25 -12.30 10.61 22.78
C PHE A 25 -13.61 10.65 22.00
N TYR A 26 -13.64 11.36 20.87
CA TYR A 26 -14.77 11.36 19.94
C TYR A 26 -14.44 10.58 18.67
N ARG A 27 -15.47 9.93 18.14
CA ARG A 27 -15.47 9.21 16.87
C ARG A 27 -16.52 9.86 15.98
N VAL A 28 -16.08 10.77 15.11
CA VAL A 28 -16.95 11.57 14.24
C VAL A 28 -17.04 10.89 12.88
N ILE A 29 -18.24 10.53 12.44
CA ILE A 29 -18.44 9.95 11.12
C ILE A 29 -19.44 10.79 10.32
N GLY A 30 -18.98 11.40 9.23
CA GLY A 30 -19.72 12.39 8.45
C GLY A 30 -19.82 13.76 9.13
N TYR A 31 -20.64 14.66 8.56
CA TYR A 31 -20.94 15.98 9.12
C TYR A 31 -22.40 16.40 8.92
N ASP A 32 -22.86 17.41 9.65
CA ASP A 32 -24.22 17.95 9.57
C ASP A 32 -24.39 18.97 8.44
N ARG A 33 -25.59 19.08 7.86
CA ARG A 33 -25.88 20.03 6.77
C ARG A 33 -25.72 21.50 7.16
N GLN A 34 -25.77 21.79 8.46
CA GLN A 34 -25.58 23.14 9.01
C GLN A 34 -24.10 23.47 9.26
N GLU A 35 -23.19 22.54 8.93
CA GLU A 35 -21.73 22.66 9.07
C GLU A 35 -21.24 22.96 10.50
N THR A 36 -22.02 22.61 11.52
CA THR A 36 -21.65 22.79 12.93
C THR A 36 -20.46 21.89 13.28
N ILE A 37 -20.53 20.61 12.91
CA ILE A 37 -19.45 19.62 13.11
C ILE A 37 -18.20 20.06 12.36
N LEU A 38 -18.33 20.53 11.12
CA LEU A 38 -17.17 21.03 10.35
C LEU A 38 -16.53 22.26 11.00
N THR A 39 -17.35 23.17 11.54
CA THR A 39 -16.87 24.36 12.25
C THR A 39 -16.11 23.98 13.51
N GLU A 40 -16.63 23.05 14.30
CA GLU A 40 -15.98 22.54 15.51
C GLU A 40 -14.69 21.78 15.17
N LEU A 41 -14.69 20.93 14.15
CA LEU A 41 -13.49 20.23 13.67
C LEU A 41 -12.41 21.21 13.20
N LYS A 42 -12.79 22.31 12.52
CA LYS A 42 -11.85 23.39 12.14
C LYS A 42 -11.26 24.09 13.36
N GLN A 43 -12.05 24.32 14.41
CA GLN A 43 -11.56 24.89 15.67
C GLN A 43 -10.59 23.93 16.39
N ILE A 44 -10.90 22.64 16.43
CA ILE A 44 -10.01 21.60 16.97
C ILE A 44 -8.72 21.52 16.15
N TYR A 45 -8.81 21.53 14.81
CA TYR A 45 -7.67 21.61 13.92
C TYR A 45 -6.77 22.81 14.27
N ALA A 46 -7.34 24.01 14.48
CA ALA A 46 -6.57 25.18 14.89
C ALA A 46 -5.85 25.00 16.24
N LEU A 47 -6.44 24.24 17.18
CA LEU A 47 -5.81 23.88 18.45
C LEU A 47 -4.68 22.85 18.28
N THR A 48 -4.70 22.01 17.23
CA THR A 48 -3.58 21.09 16.96
C THR A 48 -2.27 21.85 16.68
N ASN A 49 -2.35 23.02 16.05
CA ASN A 49 -1.19 23.90 15.82
C ASN A 49 -0.61 24.52 17.12
N ARG A 50 -1.27 24.38 18.27
CA ARG A 50 -0.87 24.97 19.56
C ARG A 50 -0.53 23.89 20.60
N GLY A 51 0.28 22.90 20.21
CA GLY A 51 0.72 21.83 21.09
C GLY A 51 -0.11 20.54 21.00
N GLY A 52 -0.88 20.38 19.92
CA GLY A 52 -1.49 19.12 19.52
C GLY A 52 -0.87 18.58 18.23
N ILE A 53 -1.59 17.69 17.54
CA ILE A 53 -1.19 17.11 16.27
C ILE A 53 -2.41 16.82 15.39
N TYR A 54 -2.24 17.04 14.09
CA TYR A 54 -3.20 16.66 13.06
C TYR A 54 -2.60 15.57 12.17
N LEU A 55 -3.31 14.45 12.03
CA LEU A 55 -2.88 13.24 11.32
C LEU A 55 -3.85 12.96 10.16
N GLN A 56 -3.54 13.44 8.96
CA GLN A 56 -4.38 13.27 7.77
C GLN A 56 -4.07 12.00 6.96
N ASN A 57 -2.87 11.43 7.14
CA ASN A 57 -2.37 10.27 6.39
C ASN A 57 -1.94 9.12 7.31
N GLY A 58 -2.52 9.06 8.52
CA GLY A 58 -2.10 8.11 9.55
C GLY A 58 -0.68 8.32 10.05
N LEU A 59 -0.10 7.27 10.63
CA LEU A 59 1.26 7.24 11.14
C LEU A 59 2.09 6.24 10.34
N SER A 60 3.12 6.75 9.65
CA SER A 60 4.10 5.91 8.98
C SER A 60 4.75 4.92 9.95
N ASN A 61 5.05 3.71 9.47
CA ASN A 61 5.85 2.77 10.26
C ASN A 61 7.23 3.38 10.58
N PRO A 62 7.79 3.10 11.77
CA PRO A 62 9.14 3.54 12.10
C PRO A 62 10.15 3.06 11.06
N THR A 63 11.06 3.94 10.70
CA THR A 63 12.15 3.66 9.76
C THR A 63 13.25 2.83 10.43
N GLU A 64 14.04 2.12 9.62
CA GLU A 64 15.16 1.31 10.12
C GLU A 64 16.13 2.11 11.02
N PRO A 65 16.55 3.35 10.66
CA PRO A 65 17.39 4.16 11.55
C PRO A 65 16.73 4.50 12.90
N GLU A 66 15.41 4.70 12.95
CA GLU A 66 14.69 4.99 14.20
C GLU A 66 14.63 3.77 15.11
N ILE A 67 14.45 2.57 14.53
CA ILE A 67 14.43 1.30 15.25
C ILE A 67 15.82 0.97 15.78
N GLN A 68 16.87 1.11 14.96
CA GLN A 68 18.25 0.92 15.39
C GLN A 68 18.64 1.88 16.51
N ARG A 69 18.19 3.14 16.43
CA ARG A 69 18.39 4.10 17.51
C ARG A 69 17.68 3.67 18.79
N PHE A 70 16.43 3.20 18.70
CA PHE A 70 15.71 2.65 19.84
C PHE A 70 16.50 1.52 20.50
N PHE A 71 16.90 0.52 19.71
CA PHE A 71 17.67 -0.61 20.23
C PHE A 71 19.03 -0.25 20.79
N ARG A 72 19.73 0.75 20.23
CA ARG A 72 20.98 1.26 20.80
C ARG A 72 20.78 1.87 22.19
N GLU A 73 19.67 2.56 22.41
CA GLU A 73 19.37 3.23 23.68
C GLU A 73 18.80 2.25 24.72
N VAL A 74 17.97 1.27 24.33
CA VAL A 74 17.25 0.39 25.28
C VAL A 74 17.68 -1.09 25.30
N GLY A 75 18.48 -1.52 24.32
CA GLY A 75 18.90 -2.90 24.10
C GLY A 75 18.02 -3.66 23.11
N GLU A 76 18.65 -4.53 22.30
CA GLU A 76 17.99 -5.35 21.28
C GLU A 76 17.26 -6.57 21.82
N SER A 77 17.58 -7.07 23.02
CA SER A 77 16.96 -8.26 23.59
C SER A 77 16.27 -7.93 24.89
N PHE A 78 14.94 -7.99 24.89
CA PHE A 78 14.14 -7.66 26.07
C PHE A 78 12.79 -8.37 26.14
N THR A 79 12.30 -8.54 27.36
CA THR A 79 10.97 -9.08 27.68
C THR A 79 10.10 -7.98 28.29
N LEU A 80 8.88 -7.83 27.77
CA LEU A 80 7.97 -6.75 28.19
C LEU A 80 7.43 -6.97 29.62
N THR A 81 8.19 -6.48 30.60
CA THR A 81 7.80 -6.40 32.01
C THR A 81 7.54 -4.94 32.40
N ARG A 82 6.72 -4.70 33.43
CA ARG A 82 6.43 -3.34 33.95
C ARG A 82 7.70 -2.58 34.31
N ALA A 83 8.62 -3.23 35.04
CA ALA A 83 9.90 -2.63 35.42
C ALA A 83 10.75 -2.22 34.21
N LEU A 84 10.74 -3.05 33.16
CA LEU A 84 11.47 -2.76 31.93
C LEU A 84 10.85 -1.59 31.15
N VAL A 85 9.53 -1.55 30.98
CA VAL A 85 8.83 -0.45 30.28
C VAL A 85 9.14 0.89 30.96
N SER A 86 9.06 0.94 32.29
CA SER A 86 9.41 2.14 33.07
C SER A 86 10.86 2.59 32.85
N ARG A 87 11.81 1.64 32.81
CA ARG A 87 13.22 1.91 32.48
C ARG A 87 13.38 2.43 31.06
N HIS A 88 12.74 1.81 30.07
CA HIS A 88 12.81 2.23 28.68
C HIS A 88 12.24 3.63 28.49
N LEU A 89 11.11 3.97 29.11
CA LEU A 89 10.56 5.33 29.09
C LEU A 89 11.53 6.35 29.71
N THR A 90 12.25 5.95 30.76
CA THR A 90 13.24 6.82 31.40
C THR A 90 14.40 7.15 30.47
N VAL A 91 14.92 6.16 29.74
CA VAL A 91 16.05 6.32 28.82
C VAL A 91 15.60 6.96 27.49
N TRP A 92 14.54 6.43 26.88
CA TRP A 92 14.07 6.81 25.55
C TRP A 92 13.29 8.12 25.51
N LEU A 93 12.58 8.47 26.59
CA LEU A 93 11.79 9.69 26.71
C LEU A 93 12.26 10.55 27.90
N GLY A 94 13.57 10.60 28.13
CA GLY A 94 14.21 11.32 29.24
C GLY A 94 13.88 12.81 29.32
N GLN A 95 13.45 13.42 28.22
CA GLN A 95 13.01 14.81 28.15
C GLN A 95 11.66 15.09 28.86
N LEU A 96 10.91 14.04 29.23
CA LEU A 96 9.61 14.17 29.89
C LEU A 96 9.75 14.19 31.41
N ARG A 97 8.84 14.89 32.08
CA ARG A 97 8.80 14.91 33.55
C ARG A 97 8.47 13.51 34.10
N PRO A 98 8.94 13.15 35.32
CA PRO A 98 8.65 11.84 35.92
C PRO A 98 7.15 11.51 35.93
N THR A 99 6.30 12.46 36.28
CA THR A 99 4.84 12.30 36.28
C THR A 99 4.27 11.94 34.90
N GLN A 100 4.77 12.56 33.84
CA GLN A 100 4.36 12.28 32.45
C GLN A 100 4.81 10.89 32.00
N ARG A 101 6.03 10.47 32.40
CA ARG A 101 6.52 9.12 32.13
C ARG A 101 5.69 8.07 32.86
N THR A 102 5.27 8.32 34.10
CA THR A 102 4.37 7.41 34.85
C THR A 102 3.00 7.30 34.18
N ILE A 103 2.43 8.41 33.69
CA ILE A 103 1.17 8.38 32.94
C ILE A 103 1.30 7.53 31.68
N LEU A 104 2.37 7.72 30.91
CA LEU A 104 2.64 6.93 29.69
C LEU A 104 2.91 5.45 29.99
N ASP A 105 3.62 5.13 31.08
CA ASP A 105 3.86 3.75 31.53
C ASP A 105 2.53 3.02 31.78
N ASN A 106 1.62 3.65 32.51
CA ASN A 106 0.28 3.09 32.76
C ASN A 106 -0.52 2.92 31.47
N ALA A 107 -0.55 3.94 30.61
CA ALA A 107 -1.26 3.86 29.34
C ALA A 107 -0.70 2.76 28.43
N ILE A 108 0.63 2.64 28.30
CA ILE A 108 1.28 1.60 27.50
C ILE A 108 0.93 0.21 28.03
N ALA A 109 1.01 0.01 29.34
CA ALA A 109 0.71 -1.29 29.94
C ALA A 109 -0.73 -1.73 29.67
N GLU A 110 -1.70 -0.83 29.86
CA GLU A 110 -3.11 -1.12 29.58
C GLU A 110 -3.34 -1.49 28.11
N ILE A 111 -2.71 -0.78 27.17
CA ILE A 111 -2.84 -1.09 25.73
C ILE A 111 -2.19 -2.44 25.39
N LEU A 112 -1.04 -2.76 26.00
CA LEU A 112 -0.40 -4.07 25.80
C LEU A 112 -1.22 -5.23 26.41
N ASP A 113 -1.98 -4.97 27.48
CA ASP A 113 -2.90 -5.93 28.08
C ASP A 113 -4.17 -6.11 27.24
N ILE A 114 -4.74 -5.04 26.68
CA ILE A 114 -5.81 -5.13 25.68
C ILE A 114 -5.36 -5.97 24.49
N LEU A 115 -4.16 -5.70 23.98
CA LEU A 115 -3.60 -6.44 22.85
C LEU A 115 -3.41 -7.93 23.18
N LYS A 116 -2.96 -8.25 24.40
CA LYS A 116 -2.84 -9.61 24.91
C LYS A 116 -4.21 -10.30 25.04
N GLY A 117 -5.21 -9.62 25.60
CA GLY A 117 -6.58 -10.12 25.74
C GLY A 117 -7.25 -10.42 24.39
N GLN A 118 -6.83 -9.73 23.32
CA GLN A 118 -7.24 -10.00 21.94
C GLN A 118 -6.42 -11.10 21.23
N GLY A 119 -5.68 -11.93 21.97
CA GLY A 119 -4.96 -13.09 21.45
C GLY A 119 -3.57 -12.80 20.87
N ALA A 120 -2.95 -11.65 21.16
CA ALA A 120 -1.60 -11.36 20.70
C ALA A 120 -0.54 -12.14 21.49
N ASN A 121 0.37 -12.82 20.78
CA ASN A 121 1.57 -13.42 21.36
C ASN A 121 2.64 -12.35 21.69
N ASP A 122 3.71 -12.78 22.36
CA ASP A 122 4.76 -11.86 22.84
C ASP A 122 5.49 -11.13 21.70
N ASN A 123 5.65 -11.75 20.53
CA ASN A 123 6.26 -11.10 19.36
C ASN A 123 5.38 -9.96 18.83
N ILE A 124 4.06 -10.17 18.73
CA ILE A 124 3.11 -9.14 18.30
C ILE A 124 3.11 -7.97 19.30
N ARG A 125 3.08 -8.26 20.60
CA ARG A 125 3.12 -7.24 21.67
C ARG A 125 4.43 -6.45 21.63
N ARG A 126 5.55 -7.13 21.40
CA ARG A 126 6.87 -6.52 21.24
C ARG A 126 6.93 -5.59 20.04
N ASN A 127 6.44 -6.01 18.88
CA ASN A 127 6.42 -5.19 17.67
C ASN A 127 5.53 -3.96 17.84
N ALA A 128 4.36 -4.12 18.48
CA ALA A 128 3.48 -2.99 18.82
C ALA A 128 4.18 -1.99 19.74
N TYR A 129 4.85 -2.49 20.79
CA TYR A 129 5.59 -1.66 21.74
C TYR A 129 6.71 -0.85 21.06
N ILE A 130 7.52 -1.47 20.21
CA ILE A 130 8.58 -0.77 19.46
C ILE A 130 7.98 0.36 18.62
N LYS A 131 6.89 0.08 17.88
CA LYS A 131 6.18 1.11 17.10
C LYS A 131 5.72 2.27 17.95
N TYR A 132 5.06 2.00 19.08
CA TYR A 132 4.56 3.04 19.98
C TYR A 132 5.70 3.86 20.56
N MET A 133 6.80 3.24 20.96
CA MET A 133 7.97 3.95 21.48
C MET A 133 8.59 4.87 20.42
N CYS A 134 8.74 4.40 19.18
CA CYS A 134 9.24 5.22 18.08
C CYS A 134 8.28 6.40 17.78
N TRP A 135 6.97 6.16 17.71
CA TRP A 135 5.99 7.21 17.47
C TRP A 135 5.96 8.26 18.58
N LEU A 136 6.05 7.83 19.86
CA LEU A 136 6.11 8.72 21.02
C LEU A 136 7.34 9.65 20.98
N ARG A 137 8.50 9.18 20.48
CA ARG A 137 9.70 10.01 20.40
C ARG A 137 9.76 10.86 19.14
N GLY A 138 9.35 10.32 18.00
CA GLY A 138 9.39 10.99 16.69
C GLY A 138 8.18 11.91 16.50
N PRO A 139 7.16 11.48 15.72
CA PRO A 139 6.05 12.34 15.30
C PRO A 139 5.25 12.95 16.46
N LEU A 140 5.18 12.28 17.62
CA LEU A 140 4.39 12.75 18.77
C LEU A 140 5.24 13.42 19.86
N GLY A 141 6.56 13.51 19.71
CA GLY A 141 7.46 13.99 20.77
C GLY A 141 7.13 15.40 21.26
N GLY A 142 6.59 16.26 20.39
CA GLY A 142 6.15 17.62 20.71
C GLY A 142 4.93 17.67 21.63
N ILE A 143 3.96 16.76 21.46
CA ILE A 143 2.69 16.80 22.21
C ILE A 143 2.81 16.25 23.64
N LEU A 144 3.78 15.36 23.88
CA LEU A 144 3.93 14.67 25.17
C LEU A 144 4.23 15.62 26.34
N LYS A 145 4.77 16.82 26.06
CA LYS A 145 5.01 17.85 27.07
C LYS A 145 3.72 18.45 27.65
N GLY A 146 2.63 18.42 26.89
CA GLY A 146 1.31 18.91 27.30
C GLY A 146 0.49 17.92 28.13
N ILE A 147 0.91 16.64 28.20
CA ILE A 147 0.22 15.63 29.00
C ILE A 147 0.18 16.04 30.49
N GLY A 148 -1.00 15.90 31.08
CA GLY A 148 -1.26 16.20 32.50
C GLY A 148 -1.42 17.68 32.81
N GLN A 149 -1.57 18.55 31.80
CA GLN A 149 -1.89 19.97 31.98
C GLN A 149 -3.41 20.22 31.92
N ASP A 150 -3.86 21.39 32.40
CA ASP A 150 -5.28 21.79 32.35
C ASP A 150 -5.81 21.91 30.92
N VAL A 151 -4.94 22.19 29.94
CA VAL A 151 -5.28 22.15 28.52
C VAL A 151 -4.66 20.89 27.92
N PRO A 152 -5.46 19.84 27.64
CA PRO A 152 -4.94 18.60 27.07
C PRO A 152 -4.44 18.82 25.64
N PRO A 153 -3.37 18.14 25.20
CA PRO A 153 -2.99 18.09 23.79
C PRO A 153 -4.15 17.57 22.93
N LYS A 154 -4.38 18.20 21.77
CA LYS A 154 -5.41 17.78 20.81
C LYS A 154 -4.81 16.85 19.77
N VAL A 155 -5.40 15.68 19.60
CA VAL A 155 -5.03 14.72 18.56
C VAL A 155 -6.22 14.62 17.60
N LEU A 156 -6.09 15.20 16.41
CA LEU A 156 -7.09 15.08 15.35
C LEU A 156 -6.58 14.09 14.31
N TYR A 157 -7.26 12.97 14.16
CA TYR A 157 -6.96 11.95 13.16
C TYR A 157 -8.04 11.95 12.10
N GLU A 158 -7.68 12.17 10.84
CA GLU A 158 -8.60 12.16 9.69
C GLU A 158 -8.32 10.97 8.77
N GLY A 159 -9.38 10.22 8.44
CA GLY A 159 -9.38 9.19 7.40
C GLY A 159 -9.29 7.75 7.91
N ALA A 160 -8.87 6.85 7.02
CA ALA A 160 -8.80 5.42 7.32
C ALA A 160 -7.79 5.14 8.44
N ILE A 161 -8.13 4.22 9.35
CA ILE A 161 -7.31 3.88 10.50
C ILE A 161 -6.98 2.39 10.57
N SER A 162 -5.72 2.06 10.86
CA SER A 162 -5.28 0.69 11.14
C SER A 162 -5.45 0.31 12.62
N ARG A 163 -5.33 -0.99 12.91
CA ARG A 163 -5.40 -1.52 14.29
C ARG A 163 -4.35 -0.89 15.22
N TYR A 164 -3.11 -0.76 14.78
CA TYR A 164 -2.04 -0.21 15.62
C TYR A 164 -2.22 1.28 15.86
N GLU A 165 -2.72 2.02 14.88
CA GLU A 165 -3.05 3.43 15.02
C GLU A 165 -4.22 3.64 15.98
N LEU A 166 -5.29 2.84 15.89
CA LEU A 166 -6.41 2.95 16.82
C LEU A 166 -6.00 2.64 18.27
N LEU A 167 -5.20 1.58 18.49
CA LEU A 167 -4.65 1.28 19.81
C LEU A 167 -3.71 2.38 20.30
N PHE A 168 -2.99 3.04 19.39
CA PHE A 168 -2.15 4.18 19.73
C PHE A 168 -2.96 5.45 20.05
N LEU A 169 -4.06 5.71 19.36
CA LEU A 169 -5.00 6.77 19.74
C LEU A 169 -5.59 6.53 21.13
N GLN A 170 -5.93 5.28 21.47
CA GLN A 170 -6.34 4.93 22.82
C GLN A 170 -5.24 5.13 23.86
N LEU A 171 -3.99 4.82 23.51
CA LEU A 171 -2.83 5.11 24.35
C LEU A 171 -2.77 6.60 24.66
N LEU A 172 -2.86 7.46 23.64
CA LEU A 172 -2.80 8.92 23.80
C LEU A 172 -3.98 9.44 24.63
N TYR A 173 -5.19 8.93 24.39
CA TYR A 173 -6.36 9.27 25.20
C TYR A 173 -6.17 8.94 26.68
N ARG A 174 -5.73 7.71 26.98
CA ARG A 174 -5.41 7.26 28.36
C ARG A 174 -4.24 8.02 28.97
N ALA A 175 -3.32 8.47 28.14
CA ALA A 175 -2.21 9.31 28.56
C ALA A 175 -2.62 10.78 28.80
N GLY A 176 -3.88 11.16 28.61
CA GLY A 176 -4.37 12.50 28.91
C GLY A 176 -4.34 13.46 27.72
N CYS A 177 -4.48 12.96 26.49
CA CYS A 177 -4.81 13.78 25.31
C CYS A 177 -6.32 13.77 25.04
N ASP A 178 -6.82 14.84 24.43
CA ASP A 178 -8.12 14.78 23.75
C ASP A 178 -7.91 14.20 22.35
N VAL A 179 -8.73 13.21 21.99
CA VAL A 179 -8.62 12.51 20.72
C VAL A 179 -9.92 12.70 19.95
N VAL A 180 -9.82 13.17 18.72
CA VAL A 180 -10.92 13.20 17.77
C VAL A 180 -10.49 12.43 16.54
N TYR A 181 -11.13 11.28 16.35
CA TYR A 181 -11.06 10.54 15.11
C TYR A 181 -12.19 11.01 14.21
N VAL A 182 -11.90 11.33 12.95
CA VAL A 182 -12.89 11.69 11.94
C VAL A 182 -12.71 10.87 10.67
N ASP A 183 -13.82 10.33 10.18
CA ASP A 183 -13.93 9.79 8.82
C ASP A 183 -15.23 10.31 8.21
N PHE A 184 -15.13 11.11 7.15
CA PHE A 184 -16.30 11.76 6.58
C PHE A 184 -17.20 10.80 5.79
N CYS A 185 -16.72 9.61 5.43
CA CYS A 185 -17.41 8.71 4.51
C CYS A 185 -17.92 7.46 5.22
N SER A 186 -17.09 6.79 6.02
CA SER A 186 -17.43 5.48 6.61
C SER A 186 -16.77 5.21 7.96
N GLU A 187 -17.40 4.36 8.77
CA GLU A 187 -16.84 3.86 10.05
C GLU A 187 -16.16 2.49 9.91
N ASP A 188 -16.05 1.94 8.70
CA ASP A 188 -15.61 0.56 8.48
C ASP A 188 -14.17 0.32 8.92
N SER A 189 -13.26 1.24 8.59
CA SER A 189 -11.84 1.12 8.95
C SER A 189 -11.68 1.09 10.48
N TYR A 190 -12.41 1.96 11.18
CA TYR A 190 -12.48 2.00 12.63
C TYR A 190 -13.03 0.69 13.20
N THR A 191 -14.18 0.22 12.69
CA THR A 191 -14.84 -0.99 13.18
C THR A 191 -13.96 -2.23 13.02
N LYS A 192 -13.30 -2.36 11.87
CA LYS A 192 -12.31 -3.41 11.59
C LYS A 192 -11.11 -3.31 12.53
N ALA A 193 -10.59 -2.12 12.77
CA ALA A 193 -9.46 -1.88 13.67
C ALA A 193 -9.81 -2.21 15.13
N ALA A 194 -11.05 -1.96 15.56
CA ALA A 194 -11.48 -2.11 16.94
C ALA A 194 -11.76 -3.56 17.37
N ARG A 195 -11.96 -4.49 16.42
CA ARG A 195 -12.21 -5.94 16.65
C ARG A 195 -13.32 -6.20 17.68
N GLY A 196 -14.46 -5.55 17.49
CA GLY A 196 -15.62 -5.68 18.40
C GLY A 196 -15.53 -4.81 19.67
N GLY A 197 -14.42 -4.11 19.91
CA GLY A 197 -14.36 -3.03 20.89
C GLY A 197 -15.02 -1.75 20.35
N THR A 198 -15.55 -0.92 21.24
CA THR A 198 -16.06 0.41 20.92
C THR A 198 -15.30 1.44 21.78
N TYR A 199 -14.63 2.38 21.13
CA TYR A 199 -13.82 3.40 21.82
C TYR A 199 -14.19 4.80 21.35
N GLY A 200 -14.21 5.74 22.28
CA GLY A 200 -14.68 7.08 22.00
C GLY A 200 -16.19 7.18 21.79
N HIS A 201 -16.70 8.38 22.00
CA HIS A 201 -18.11 8.70 21.88
C HIS A 201 -18.47 8.93 20.41
N PRO A 202 -19.41 8.17 19.83
CA PRO A 202 -19.76 8.31 18.43
C PRO A 202 -20.59 9.57 18.18
N ILE A 203 -20.23 10.31 17.14
CA ILE A 203 -20.99 11.45 16.60
C ILE A 203 -21.22 11.17 15.13
N TYR A 204 -22.48 11.19 14.71
CA TYR A 204 -22.86 10.85 13.35
C TYR A 204 -23.44 12.07 12.64
N GLY A 205 -22.81 12.44 11.53
CA GLY A 205 -23.33 13.43 10.60
C GLY A 205 -24.30 12.82 9.59
N GLU A 206 -25.11 13.70 8.99
CA GLU A 206 -26.07 13.37 7.94
C GLU A 206 -25.39 13.19 6.57
N VAL A 207 -24.32 13.95 6.32
CA VAL A 207 -23.57 13.96 5.06
C VAL A 207 -22.37 13.03 5.17
N ARG A 208 -22.24 12.12 4.22
CA ARG A 208 -21.23 11.03 4.19
C ARG A 208 -20.28 11.12 2.99
N THR A 209 -19.80 12.33 2.75
CA THR A 209 -18.86 12.65 1.66
C THR A 209 -17.74 13.50 2.22
N PRO A 210 -16.58 13.62 1.55
CA PRO A 210 -15.56 14.57 1.95
C PRO A 210 -16.10 16.00 1.98
N PRO A 211 -15.71 16.85 2.94
CA PRO A 211 -16.16 18.23 2.97
C PRO A 211 -15.61 19.00 1.76
N PRO A 212 -16.36 20.01 1.24
CA PRO A 212 -15.95 20.79 0.08
C PRO A 212 -14.67 21.60 0.31
N THR A 213 -14.37 21.94 1.56
CA THR A 213 -13.12 22.58 1.97
C THR A 213 -12.40 21.67 2.97
N PRO A 214 -11.13 21.30 2.73
CA PRO A 214 -10.34 20.50 3.67
C PRO A 214 -10.22 21.20 5.04
N LEU A 215 -10.14 20.42 6.13
CA LEU A 215 -9.95 20.97 7.48
C LEU A 215 -8.67 21.82 7.60
N SER A 216 -7.64 21.49 6.81
CA SER A 216 -6.34 22.17 6.80
C SER A 216 -6.32 23.55 6.15
N GLN A 217 -7.40 23.96 5.48
CA GLN A 217 -7.54 25.28 4.84
C GLN A 217 -8.40 26.25 5.66
N ALA A 218 -8.43 26.11 6.99
CA ALA A 218 -9.16 27.02 7.87
C ALA A 218 -8.55 28.44 7.82
N ASP A 219 -9.35 29.40 7.34
CA ASP A 219 -9.00 30.82 7.25
C ASP A 219 -8.41 31.36 8.55
N SER A 220 -7.27 32.04 8.42
CA SER A 220 -6.72 32.90 9.46
C SER A 220 -7.76 33.94 9.90
N VAL A 221 -8.03 33.99 11.20
CA VAL A 221 -8.86 35.00 11.88
C VAL A 221 -8.64 36.41 11.28
N PRO A 222 -9.70 37.16 10.91
CA PRO A 222 -9.54 38.46 10.29
C PRO A 222 -9.07 39.50 11.31
N LYS A 223 -8.01 40.25 10.98
CA LYS A 223 -7.68 41.53 11.63
C LYS A 223 -8.30 42.70 10.84
N PRO A 224 -8.70 43.78 11.53
CA PRO A 224 -9.54 44.82 10.93
C PRO A 224 -8.78 45.75 9.98
N GLY A 225 -9.33 45.90 8.77
CA GLY A 225 -9.44 47.12 7.97
C GLY A 225 -8.18 47.74 7.36
N VAL A 226 -8.09 47.71 6.01
CA VAL A 226 -7.69 48.85 5.15
C VAL A 226 -8.41 48.69 3.79
N PRO A 227 -8.91 49.76 3.12
CA PRO A 227 -9.80 49.68 1.95
C PRO A 227 -9.06 49.35 0.65
N ILE A 228 -9.74 48.62 -0.25
CA ILE A 228 -9.27 48.33 -1.61
C ILE A 228 -9.68 49.48 -2.55
N PRO A 229 -8.77 49.99 -3.42
CA PRO A 229 -9.10 51.02 -4.40
C PRO A 229 -9.85 50.43 -5.62
N SER A 230 -10.85 51.19 -6.07
CA SER A 230 -11.65 50.97 -7.27
C SER A 230 -10.82 50.99 -8.56
N SER A 231 -11.04 50.01 -9.43
CA SER A 231 -10.54 49.97 -10.81
C SER A 231 -11.69 50.28 -11.81
N PRO A 232 -11.39 50.82 -13.01
CA PRO A 232 -12.30 51.63 -13.84
C PRO A 232 -13.18 50.81 -14.82
N PRO A 233 -14.13 51.43 -15.56
CA PRO A 233 -15.29 50.74 -16.11
C PRO A 233 -14.98 50.04 -17.44
N VAL A 234 -15.57 48.84 -17.60
CA VAL A 234 -15.59 48.12 -18.88
C VAL A 234 -16.80 48.56 -19.68
N SER A 235 -16.49 48.98 -20.90
CA SER A 235 -17.37 49.54 -21.92
C SER A 235 -18.45 48.57 -22.40
N GLU A 236 -19.63 49.12 -22.68
CA GLU A 236 -20.75 48.50 -23.35
C GLU A 236 -20.35 47.81 -24.66
N ARG A 237 -20.63 46.51 -24.78
CA ARG A 237 -20.86 45.85 -26.07
C ARG A 237 -22.06 44.89 -25.97
N ARG A 238 -23.17 45.40 -26.50
CA ARG A 238 -24.22 44.71 -27.27
C ARG A 238 -24.75 43.38 -26.70
N SER A 239 -25.93 43.50 -26.11
CA SER A 239 -26.93 42.45 -25.99
C SER A 239 -27.12 41.63 -27.28
N ALA A 240 -26.96 40.31 -27.14
CA ALA A 240 -27.48 39.25 -28.00
C ALA A 240 -28.02 38.13 -27.08
N PRO A 241 -28.96 37.30 -27.56
CA PRO A 241 -30.22 37.05 -26.88
C PRO A 241 -30.15 36.06 -25.73
N SER A 242 -31.16 36.18 -24.86
CA SER A 242 -31.58 35.21 -23.85
C SER A 242 -31.40 33.76 -24.32
N ALA A 243 -30.54 33.02 -23.62
CA ALA A 243 -30.52 31.58 -23.69
C ALA A 243 -31.92 31.08 -23.30
N GLN A 244 -32.63 30.53 -24.29
CA GLN A 244 -33.89 29.83 -24.09
C GLN A 244 -33.72 28.83 -22.95
N GLN A 245 -34.55 28.96 -21.91
CA GLN A 245 -34.77 27.88 -20.96
C GLN A 245 -35.19 26.65 -21.78
N ALA A 246 -34.29 25.67 -21.88
CA ALA A 246 -34.63 24.38 -22.43
C ALA A 246 -35.80 23.83 -21.62
N SER A 247 -36.88 23.47 -22.31
CA SER A 247 -38.02 22.78 -21.70
C SER A 247 -37.49 21.61 -20.85
N PRO A 248 -37.97 21.43 -19.60
CA PRO A 248 -37.54 20.30 -18.79
C PRO A 248 -37.83 19.02 -19.57
N LEU A 249 -36.77 18.23 -19.81
CA LEU A 249 -36.90 16.95 -20.48
C LEU A 249 -37.92 16.10 -19.69
N PRO A 250 -38.81 15.36 -20.39
CA PRO A 250 -39.69 14.43 -19.71
C PRO A 250 -38.86 13.41 -18.92
N PRO A 251 -39.42 12.87 -17.84
CA PRO A 251 -38.72 11.91 -17.00
C PRO A 251 -38.16 10.73 -17.81
N PRO A 252 -36.98 10.20 -17.42
CA PRO A 252 -36.40 9.09 -18.13
C PRO A 252 -37.20 7.78 -18.00
N PRO A 253 -37.24 6.88 -19.03
CA PRO A 253 -37.88 5.57 -18.91
C PRO A 253 -37.31 4.73 -17.77
N TRP A 254 -36.06 4.99 -17.39
CA TRP A 254 -35.35 4.35 -16.30
C TRP A 254 -35.45 5.08 -14.95
N GLN A 255 -36.30 6.11 -14.85
CA GLN A 255 -36.66 6.69 -13.56
C GLN A 255 -37.34 5.62 -12.68
N GLY A 256 -36.96 5.54 -11.41
CA GLY A 256 -37.46 4.52 -10.48
C GLY A 256 -36.58 3.26 -10.40
N MET A 257 -35.47 3.22 -11.15
CA MET A 257 -34.50 2.12 -11.11
C MET A 257 -33.37 2.35 -10.08
N GLU A 258 -33.42 3.42 -9.30
CA GLU A 258 -32.30 3.91 -8.47
C GLU A 258 -31.89 2.91 -7.39
N GLU A 259 -32.85 2.21 -6.80
CA GLU A 259 -32.58 1.26 -5.73
C GLU A 259 -32.69 -0.20 -6.18
N VAL A 260 -32.73 -0.49 -7.48
CA VAL A 260 -32.97 -1.88 -7.95
C VAL A 260 -31.74 -2.77 -7.75
N VAL A 261 -30.55 -2.21 -7.92
CA VAL A 261 -29.27 -2.92 -7.77
C VAL A 261 -28.62 -2.55 -6.44
N LEU A 262 -28.16 -3.57 -5.71
CA LEU A 262 -27.38 -3.43 -4.48
C LEU A 262 -25.98 -3.98 -4.72
N LEU A 263 -24.97 -3.12 -4.71
CA LEU A 263 -23.58 -3.50 -4.93
C LEU A 263 -22.89 -3.79 -3.61
N ASN A 264 -22.25 -4.96 -3.50
CA ASN A 264 -21.35 -5.39 -2.42
C ASN A 264 -21.92 -5.45 -0.98
N ASP A 265 -22.79 -4.53 -0.57
CA ASP A 265 -23.31 -4.38 0.80
C ASP A 265 -24.04 -5.62 1.33
N TRP A 266 -24.58 -6.43 0.43
CA TRP A 266 -25.30 -7.66 0.78
C TRP A 266 -24.38 -8.84 1.13
N THR A 267 -23.07 -8.73 0.86
CA THR A 267 -22.12 -9.85 0.99
C THR A 267 -21.76 -10.20 2.43
N GLY A 268 -21.87 -9.25 3.37
CA GLY A 268 -21.54 -9.46 4.78
C GLY A 268 -20.11 -9.98 4.97
N ASP A 269 -19.98 -11.13 5.64
CA ASP A 269 -18.71 -11.82 5.90
C ASP A 269 -18.28 -12.77 4.76
N VAL A 270 -19.13 -12.98 3.74
CA VAL A 270 -18.82 -13.87 2.62
C VAL A 270 -17.75 -13.20 1.76
N SER A 271 -16.72 -13.97 1.36
CA SER A 271 -15.70 -13.45 0.44
C SER A 271 -16.37 -13.02 -0.87
N LEU A 272 -15.90 -11.95 -1.51
CA LEU A 272 -16.51 -11.46 -2.76
C LEU A 272 -16.46 -12.51 -3.88
N TRP A 273 -15.50 -13.43 -3.78
CA TRP A 273 -15.26 -14.52 -4.70
C TRP A 273 -16.30 -15.63 -4.52
N ASP A 274 -16.62 -15.98 -3.27
CA ASP A 274 -17.69 -16.95 -2.99
C ASP A 274 -19.05 -16.32 -3.24
N ALA A 275 -19.21 -15.03 -2.92
CA ALA A 275 -20.44 -14.28 -3.17
C ALA A 275 -20.80 -14.26 -4.66
N CYS A 276 -19.81 -14.14 -5.56
CA CYS A 276 -20.04 -14.19 -7.00
C CYS A 276 -20.54 -15.56 -7.47
N LEU A 277 -20.40 -16.63 -6.69
CA LEU A 277 -20.87 -17.98 -7.03
C LEU A 277 -22.26 -18.28 -6.49
N LEU A 278 -22.77 -17.47 -5.54
CA LEU A 278 -24.11 -17.62 -4.98
C LEU A 278 -25.21 -17.38 -6.03
N SER A 279 -26.24 -18.21 -6.00
CA SER A 279 -27.49 -18.01 -6.74
C SER A 279 -28.29 -16.84 -6.19
N CYS A 280 -29.21 -16.25 -6.98
CA CYS A 280 -30.00 -15.10 -6.53
C CYS A 280 -30.83 -15.40 -5.27
N ALA A 281 -31.29 -16.66 -5.10
CA ALA A 281 -32.05 -17.08 -3.92
C ALA A 281 -31.22 -17.12 -2.64
N GLN A 282 -29.90 -17.30 -2.75
CA GLN A 282 -28.96 -17.25 -1.63
C GLN A 282 -28.50 -15.82 -1.32
N ARG A 283 -28.86 -14.85 -2.17
CA ARG A 283 -28.60 -13.42 -1.97
C ARG A 283 -29.79 -12.77 -1.26
N ARG A 284 -29.65 -11.47 -0.95
CA ARG A 284 -30.72 -10.72 -0.30
C ARG A 284 -31.97 -10.67 -1.19
N PRO A 285 -33.15 -11.06 -0.69
CA PRO A 285 -34.37 -11.10 -1.50
C PRO A 285 -34.86 -9.70 -1.87
N GLY A 286 -35.49 -9.57 -3.05
CA GLY A 286 -36.17 -8.36 -3.50
C GLY A 286 -35.27 -7.28 -4.14
N LYS A 287 -33.96 -7.52 -4.28
CA LYS A 287 -33.00 -6.62 -4.95
C LYS A 287 -32.05 -7.43 -5.85
N LEU A 288 -31.55 -6.81 -6.92
CA LEU A 288 -30.48 -7.40 -7.73
C LEU A 288 -29.14 -7.15 -7.03
N CYS A 289 -28.62 -8.18 -6.39
CA CYS A 289 -27.45 -8.09 -5.53
C CYS A 289 -26.19 -8.39 -6.33
N ALA A 290 -25.42 -7.40 -6.77
CA ALA A 290 -24.22 -7.62 -7.58
C ALA A 290 -22.93 -7.48 -6.77
N VAL A 291 -21.89 -8.19 -7.19
CA VAL A 291 -20.52 -8.01 -6.70
C VAL A 291 -19.77 -7.10 -7.66
N PHE A 292 -19.02 -6.12 -7.14
CA PHE A 292 -18.03 -5.40 -7.92
C PHE A 292 -16.74 -5.29 -7.12
N SER A 293 -15.73 -6.06 -7.48
CA SER A 293 -14.43 -6.07 -6.81
C SER A 293 -13.28 -5.83 -7.78
N VAL A 294 -12.29 -5.08 -7.34
CA VAL A 294 -11.04 -4.84 -8.07
C VAL A 294 -9.87 -5.30 -7.20
N CYS A 295 -9.02 -6.15 -7.75
CA CYS A 295 -7.94 -6.79 -7.02
C CYS A 295 -6.59 -6.45 -7.65
N PHE A 296 -5.66 -5.94 -6.83
CA PHE A 296 -4.32 -5.51 -7.23
C PHE A 296 -3.21 -6.19 -6.44
N GLY A 297 -2.13 -6.57 -7.11
CA GLY A 297 -0.99 -7.25 -6.47
C GLY A 297 -1.25 -8.74 -6.24
N ALA A 298 -0.40 -9.36 -5.42
CA ALA A 298 -0.60 -10.70 -4.86
C ALA A 298 0.16 -10.86 -3.53
N GLU A 299 -0.18 -11.87 -2.73
CA GLU A 299 0.69 -12.27 -1.59
C GLU A 299 1.81 -13.18 -2.08
N GLU A 300 1.47 -14.20 -2.87
CA GLU A 300 2.41 -15.14 -3.45
C GLU A 300 1.93 -15.50 -4.86
N ARG A 301 2.89 -15.74 -5.78
CA ARG A 301 2.60 -15.94 -7.21
C ARG A 301 1.79 -17.21 -7.46
N THR A 302 2.22 -18.34 -6.91
CA THR A 302 1.54 -19.63 -7.10
C THR A 302 0.16 -19.63 -6.43
N GLU A 303 0.01 -19.06 -5.23
CA GLU A 303 -1.28 -18.92 -4.55
C GLU A 303 -2.26 -18.06 -5.36
N TYR A 304 -1.84 -16.88 -5.81
CA TYR A 304 -2.67 -16.00 -6.65
C TYR A 304 -3.14 -16.69 -7.93
N ARG A 305 -2.24 -17.39 -8.62
CA ARG A 305 -2.57 -18.14 -9.83
C ARG A 305 -3.52 -19.30 -9.55
N ASN A 306 -3.33 -20.02 -8.44
CA ASN A 306 -4.25 -21.08 -8.05
C ASN A 306 -5.63 -20.53 -7.71
N HIS A 307 -5.74 -19.40 -7.01
CA HIS A 307 -7.03 -18.76 -6.76
C HIS A 307 -7.77 -18.39 -8.04
N LEU A 308 -7.10 -17.77 -9.02
CA LEU A 308 -7.70 -17.46 -10.32
C LEU A 308 -8.14 -18.72 -11.07
N TYR A 309 -7.32 -19.77 -11.04
CA TYR A 309 -7.66 -21.05 -11.65
C TYR A 309 -8.90 -21.69 -11.02
N HIS A 310 -8.96 -21.75 -9.68
CA HIS A 310 -10.10 -22.32 -8.96
C HIS A 310 -11.38 -21.51 -9.16
N LEU A 311 -11.30 -20.18 -9.18
CA LEU A 311 -12.43 -19.32 -9.49
C LEU A 311 -12.99 -19.61 -10.89
N LYS A 312 -12.11 -19.71 -11.91
CA LYS A 312 -12.50 -20.08 -13.27
C LYS A 312 -13.18 -21.45 -13.30
N ARG A 313 -12.62 -22.45 -12.62
CA ARG A 313 -13.21 -23.81 -12.53
C ARG A 313 -14.57 -23.80 -11.84
N ALA A 314 -14.74 -23.00 -10.79
CA ALA A 314 -16.01 -22.86 -10.10
C ALA A 314 -17.09 -22.21 -10.98
N LEU A 315 -16.72 -21.17 -11.76
CA LEU A 315 -17.62 -20.54 -12.72
C LEU A 315 -17.99 -21.48 -13.88
N GLU A 316 -17.03 -22.24 -14.41
CA GLU A 316 -17.27 -23.30 -15.42
C GLU A 316 -18.24 -24.38 -14.92
N GLY A 317 -18.19 -24.72 -13.62
CA GLY A 317 -19.08 -25.68 -12.99
C GLY A 317 -20.43 -25.09 -12.55
N SER A 318 -20.61 -23.77 -12.64
CA SER A 318 -21.83 -23.09 -12.22
C SER A 318 -22.87 -23.03 -13.34
N SER A 319 -24.13 -22.77 -12.98
CA SER A 319 -25.21 -22.51 -13.96
C SER A 319 -25.28 -21.04 -14.41
N LYS A 320 -24.29 -20.21 -14.04
CA LYS A 320 -24.27 -18.80 -14.40
C LYS A 320 -23.75 -18.60 -15.81
N ASN A 321 -24.30 -17.61 -16.50
CA ASN A 321 -23.68 -17.11 -17.72
C ASN A 321 -22.53 -16.18 -17.35
N TRP A 322 -21.33 -16.42 -17.87
CA TRP A 322 -20.15 -15.65 -17.51
C TRP A 322 -19.16 -15.48 -18.66
N ILE A 323 -18.36 -14.42 -18.59
CA ILE A 323 -17.37 -14.06 -19.61
C ILE A 323 -16.02 -13.80 -18.93
N LEU A 324 -14.94 -14.28 -19.54
CA LEU A 324 -13.56 -13.94 -19.18
C LEU A 324 -12.94 -13.04 -20.24
N ILE A 325 -12.53 -11.86 -19.83
CA ILE A 325 -11.79 -10.88 -20.63
C ILE A 325 -10.31 -10.93 -20.22
N GLN A 326 -9.45 -11.35 -21.14
CA GLN A 326 -7.99 -11.35 -20.98
C GLN A 326 -7.31 -10.36 -21.93
N ASP A 327 -7.97 -10.09 -23.06
CA ASP A 327 -7.54 -9.10 -24.05
C ASP A 327 -8.35 -7.81 -23.87
N LYS A 328 -7.84 -6.70 -24.43
CA LYS A 328 -8.58 -5.44 -24.43
C LYS A 328 -9.95 -5.61 -25.10
N PHE A 329 -10.93 -4.85 -24.62
CA PHE A 329 -12.26 -4.84 -25.22
C PHE A 329 -12.18 -4.46 -26.71
N PRO A 330 -12.70 -5.30 -27.64
CA PRO A 330 -12.59 -5.02 -29.07
C PRO A 330 -13.28 -3.72 -29.46
N ALA A 331 -12.66 -2.91 -30.30
CA ALA A 331 -13.21 -1.63 -30.74
C ALA A 331 -14.62 -1.80 -31.36
N PRO A 332 -15.51 -0.80 -31.21
CA PRO A 332 -16.80 -0.81 -31.89
C PRO A 332 -16.63 -0.89 -33.42
N THR A 333 -17.46 -1.72 -34.04
CA THR A 333 -17.50 -1.90 -35.49
C THR A 333 -18.31 -0.79 -36.17
N ASN A 334 -18.13 -0.64 -37.49
CA ASN A 334 -18.92 0.30 -38.28
C ASN A 334 -20.43 0.02 -38.25
N THR A 335 -20.83 -1.24 -38.06
CA THR A 335 -22.24 -1.65 -37.95
C THR A 335 -22.82 -1.24 -36.61
N GLU A 336 -22.08 -1.42 -35.50
CA GLU A 336 -22.52 -1.00 -34.16
C GLU A 336 -22.64 0.53 -34.06
N THR A 337 -21.70 1.26 -34.64
CA THR A 337 -21.68 2.74 -34.60
C THR A 337 -22.72 3.39 -35.52
N ALA A 338 -23.25 2.66 -36.51
CA ALA A 338 -24.19 3.19 -37.49
C ALA A 338 -25.46 3.81 -36.86
N LEU A 339 -25.95 3.21 -35.76
CA LEU A 339 -27.14 3.65 -35.04
C LEU A 339 -27.02 5.06 -34.44
N PHE A 340 -25.79 5.53 -34.25
CA PHE A 340 -25.49 6.80 -33.58
C PHE A 340 -25.07 7.92 -34.54
N ARG A 341 -24.91 7.62 -35.84
CA ARG A 341 -24.43 8.60 -36.85
C ARG A 341 -25.39 9.75 -37.10
N THR A 342 -26.68 9.55 -36.82
CA THR A 342 -27.73 10.56 -37.02
C THR A 342 -27.90 11.49 -35.82
N LEU A 343 -27.12 11.30 -34.75
CA LEU A 343 -27.19 12.16 -33.58
C LEU A 343 -26.55 13.52 -33.86
N ASP A 344 -27.22 14.57 -33.41
CA ASP A 344 -26.69 15.92 -33.49
C ASP A 344 -25.68 16.16 -32.36
N LYS A 345 -24.41 16.24 -32.76
CA LYS A 345 -23.27 16.54 -31.88
C LYS A 345 -23.30 17.94 -31.25
N THR A 346 -24.16 18.84 -31.74
CA THR A 346 -24.30 20.21 -31.23
C THR A 346 -25.41 20.35 -30.19
N SER A 347 -26.19 19.28 -29.97
CA SER A 347 -27.25 19.26 -28.97
C SER A 347 -26.71 19.46 -27.55
N PRO A 348 -27.47 20.14 -26.66
CA PRO A 348 -27.11 20.28 -25.25
C PRO A 348 -26.80 18.94 -24.60
N ARG A 349 -25.76 18.92 -23.75
CA ARG A 349 -25.21 17.70 -23.16
C ARG A 349 -26.26 16.77 -22.50
N PRO A 350 -27.23 17.25 -21.70
CA PRO A 350 -28.28 16.37 -21.15
C PRO A 350 -29.16 15.72 -22.22
N GLN A 351 -29.47 16.45 -23.30
CA GLN A 351 -30.26 15.92 -24.42
C GLN A 351 -29.47 14.89 -25.24
N LEU A 352 -28.17 15.10 -25.40
CA LEU A 352 -27.30 14.15 -26.10
C LEU A 352 -27.14 12.85 -25.31
N ILE A 353 -26.91 12.93 -24.00
CA ILE A 353 -26.83 11.75 -23.11
C ILE A 353 -28.14 10.96 -23.18
N ARG A 354 -29.27 11.68 -23.12
CA ARG A 354 -30.60 11.11 -23.24
C ARG A 354 -30.79 10.36 -24.57
N ALA A 355 -30.46 11.00 -25.69
CA ALA A 355 -30.61 10.41 -27.00
C ALA A 355 -29.70 9.17 -27.19
N LEU A 356 -28.46 9.21 -26.68
CA LEU A 356 -27.55 8.07 -26.71
C LEU A 356 -28.11 6.88 -25.91
N ALA A 357 -28.61 7.13 -24.71
CA ALA A 357 -29.20 6.10 -23.85
C ALA A 357 -30.46 5.48 -24.46
N GLU A 358 -31.36 6.28 -25.03
CA GLU A 358 -32.58 5.76 -25.68
C GLU A 358 -32.29 4.94 -26.95
N LYS A 359 -31.19 5.22 -27.64
CA LYS A 359 -30.70 4.42 -28.78
C LYS A 359 -30.11 3.07 -28.36
N LEU A 360 -29.83 2.87 -27.07
CA LEU A 360 -29.37 1.60 -26.51
C LEU A 360 -30.54 0.62 -26.38
N ILE A 361 -30.92 0.02 -27.52
CA ILE A 361 -31.96 -1.00 -27.59
C ILE A 361 -31.33 -2.37 -27.36
N LEU A 362 -31.72 -3.03 -26.27
CA LEU A 362 -31.19 -4.32 -25.84
C LEU A 362 -32.25 -5.42 -25.89
N THR A 363 -31.83 -6.64 -26.23
CA THR A 363 -32.69 -7.83 -26.30
C THR A 363 -32.68 -8.67 -25.01
N CYS A 364 -32.27 -8.09 -23.88
CA CYS A 364 -32.07 -8.76 -22.58
C CYS A 364 -33.22 -8.61 -21.56
N GLY A 365 -34.41 -8.20 -22.02
CA GLY A 365 -35.57 -7.95 -21.15
C GLY A 365 -35.63 -6.53 -20.58
N LYS A 366 -36.82 -6.12 -20.12
CA LYS A 366 -37.12 -4.71 -19.80
C LYS A 366 -36.29 -4.16 -18.63
N VAL A 367 -36.15 -4.92 -17.55
CA VAL A 367 -35.42 -4.44 -16.35
C VAL A 367 -33.91 -4.29 -16.62
N PRO A 368 -33.18 -5.31 -17.14
CA PRO A 368 -31.78 -5.14 -17.50
C PRO A 368 -31.55 -4.05 -18.56
N ALA A 369 -32.48 -3.89 -19.51
CA ALA A 369 -32.39 -2.82 -20.50
C ALA A 369 -32.48 -1.41 -19.88
N LEU A 370 -33.45 -1.17 -18.98
CA LEU A 370 -33.59 0.11 -18.29
C LEU A 370 -32.41 0.38 -17.34
N LEU A 371 -31.89 -0.64 -16.68
CA LEU A 371 -30.69 -0.52 -15.86
C LEU A 371 -29.46 -0.15 -16.69
N ALA A 372 -29.29 -0.74 -17.88
CA ALA A 372 -28.20 -0.39 -18.78
C ALA A 372 -28.29 1.06 -19.26
N GLN A 373 -29.49 1.53 -19.62
CA GLN A 373 -29.71 2.93 -20.01
C GLN A 373 -29.39 3.89 -18.85
N ARG A 374 -29.83 3.56 -17.63
CA ARG A 374 -29.49 4.33 -16.43
C ARG A 374 -27.99 4.36 -16.16
N ALA A 375 -27.35 3.19 -16.14
CA ALA A 375 -25.92 3.07 -15.87
C ALA A 375 -25.10 3.83 -16.91
N PHE A 376 -25.48 3.74 -18.19
CA PHE A 376 -24.90 4.54 -19.26
C PHE A 376 -25.02 6.05 -18.99
N SER A 377 -26.22 6.53 -18.65
CA SER A 377 -26.44 7.95 -18.36
C SER A 377 -25.58 8.45 -17.19
N LEU A 378 -25.49 7.68 -16.10
CA LEU A 378 -24.68 8.03 -14.93
C LEU A 378 -23.20 8.20 -15.27
N VAL A 379 -22.64 7.28 -16.06
CA VAL A 379 -21.25 7.40 -16.52
C VAL A 379 -21.06 8.65 -17.39
N MET A 380 -21.96 8.89 -18.33
CA MET A 380 -21.85 10.03 -19.25
C MET A 380 -22.05 11.39 -18.57
N GLU A 381 -22.87 11.45 -17.52
CA GLU A 381 -23.08 12.65 -16.70
C GLU A 381 -21.80 13.07 -15.96
N GLN A 382 -21.00 12.10 -15.51
CA GLN A 382 -19.78 12.34 -14.74
C GLN A 382 -18.51 12.49 -15.60
N CYS A 383 -18.58 12.19 -16.90
CA CYS A 383 -17.43 12.24 -17.81
C CYS A 383 -16.84 13.68 -17.88
N PRO A 384 -15.56 13.93 -17.58
CA PRO A 384 -15.02 15.29 -17.54
C PRO A 384 -14.77 15.92 -18.92
N GLU A 385 -14.88 15.15 -20.00
CA GLU A 385 -14.57 15.58 -21.36
C GLU A 385 -15.44 16.77 -21.80
N GLN A 386 -14.78 17.81 -22.31
CA GLN A 386 -15.39 19.08 -22.72
C GLN A 386 -15.53 19.16 -24.24
N ASP A 387 -14.67 18.47 -24.99
CA ASP A 387 -14.77 18.44 -26.44
C ASP A 387 -15.99 17.60 -26.87
N ALA A 388 -16.94 18.23 -27.56
CA ALA A 388 -18.21 17.61 -27.94
C ALA A 388 -18.03 16.36 -28.82
N VAL A 389 -16.99 16.33 -29.67
CA VAL A 389 -16.73 15.19 -30.56
C VAL A 389 -16.14 14.02 -29.77
N ARG A 390 -15.16 14.28 -28.89
CA ARG A 390 -14.57 13.26 -28.01
C ARG A 390 -15.59 12.71 -27.02
N PHE A 391 -16.43 13.58 -26.46
CA PHE A 391 -17.53 13.19 -25.58
C PHE A 391 -18.52 12.27 -26.30
N LEU A 392 -18.95 12.64 -27.51
CA LEU A 392 -19.81 11.80 -28.34
C LEU A 392 -19.16 10.46 -28.65
N ASN A 393 -17.88 10.46 -29.06
CA ASN A 393 -17.14 9.24 -29.38
C ASN A 393 -16.99 8.32 -28.15
N HIS A 394 -16.74 8.90 -26.97
CA HIS A 394 -16.72 8.15 -25.71
C HIS A 394 -18.08 7.49 -25.44
N GLY A 395 -19.17 8.25 -25.56
CA GLY A 395 -20.53 7.74 -25.38
C GLY A 395 -20.92 6.67 -26.38
N VAL A 396 -20.63 6.86 -27.66
CA VAL A 396 -20.89 5.83 -28.69
C VAL A 396 -20.10 4.56 -28.40
N ARG A 397 -18.82 4.67 -28.00
CA ARG A 397 -18.01 3.52 -27.64
C ARG A 397 -18.59 2.76 -26.45
N LEU A 398 -18.94 3.47 -25.37
CA LEU A 398 -19.55 2.88 -24.19
C LEU A 398 -20.90 2.22 -24.52
N ALA A 399 -21.75 2.87 -25.31
CA ALA A 399 -23.05 2.35 -25.72
C ALA A 399 -22.91 1.05 -26.54
N CYS A 400 -21.99 1.02 -27.51
CA CYS A 400 -21.70 -0.17 -28.30
C CYS A 400 -21.19 -1.33 -27.44
N TRP A 401 -20.23 -1.07 -26.55
CA TRP A 401 -19.73 -2.10 -25.64
C TRP A 401 -20.80 -2.58 -24.68
N LEU A 402 -21.52 -1.67 -24.03
CA LEU A 402 -22.58 -2.03 -23.09
C LEU A 402 -23.64 -2.87 -23.78
N LYS A 403 -24.06 -2.51 -24.99
CA LYS A 403 -24.97 -3.35 -25.78
C LYS A 403 -24.43 -4.75 -26.01
N ARG A 404 -23.22 -4.86 -26.55
CA ARG A 404 -22.60 -6.14 -26.88
C ARG A 404 -22.51 -7.06 -25.67
N TYR A 405 -22.00 -6.56 -24.54
CA TYR A 405 -21.80 -7.39 -23.36
C TYR A 405 -23.10 -7.66 -22.59
N MET A 406 -24.06 -6.74 -22.58
CA MET A 406 -25.39 -7.02 -22.02
C MET A 406 -26.11 -8.12 -22.80
N GLU A 407 -26.06 -8.09 -24.14
CA GLU A 407 -26.68 -9.14 -24.96
C GLU A 407 -26.00 -10.50 -24.78
N LEU A 408 -24.66 -10.53 -24.61
CA LEU A 408 -23.93 -11.77 -24.32
C LEU A 408 -24.22 -12.31 -22.91
N LEU A 409 -24.16 -11.46 -21.89
CA LEU A 409 -24.31 -11.85 -20.48
C LEU A 409 -25.75 -12.23 -20.11
N PHE A 410 -26.73 -11.59 -20.75
CA PHE A 410 -28.15 -11.89 -20.52
C PHE A 410 -28.77 -12.73 -21.65
N ALA A 411 -27.96 -13.32 -22.53
CA ALA A 411 -28.42 -14.34 -23.46
C ALA A 411 -29.05 -15.49 -22.66
N GLN A 412 -30.29 -15.84 -22.98
CA GLN A 412 -31.06 -16.87 -22.25
C GLN A 412 -31.14 -16.61 -20.74
N TYR A 413 -31.22 -15.33 -20.34
CA TYR A 413 -31.22 -14.91 -18.95
C TYR A 413 -32.24 -15.70 -18.12
N ARG A 414 -31.77 -16.20 -16.98
CA ARG A 414 -32.59 -16.86 -15.97
C ARG A 414 -32.66 -15.99 -14.74
N SER A 415 -33.87 -15.73 -14.23
CA SER A 415 -34.06 -14.87 -13.06
C SER A 415 -33.48 -15.43 -11.75
N ASP A 416 -33.04 -16.70 -11.74
CA ASP A 416 -32.39 -17.36 -10.60
C ASP A 416 -30.87 -17.12 -10.55
N GLN A 417 -30.24 -16.60 -11.62
CA GLN A 417 -28.79 -16.44 -11.72
C GLN A 417 -28.38 -15.08 -12.29
N GLN A 418 -27.55 -14.35 -11.56
CA GLN A 418 -26.90 -13.15 -12.08
C GLN A 418 -25.67 -13.52 -12.91
N PRO A 419 -25.49 -12.90 -14.08
CA PRO A 419 -24.32 -13.16 -14.91
C PRO A 419 -23.05 -12.57 -14.27
N ALA A 420 -21.89 -13.06 -14.68
CA ALA A 420 -20.60 -12.61 -14.17
C ALA A 420 -19.61 -12.24 -15.28
N LEU A 421 -18.77 -11.23 -15.05
CA LEU A 421 -17.66 -10.88 -15.92
C LEU A 421 -16.37 -10.84 -15.10
N LEU A 422 -15.42 -11.68 -15.53
CA LEU A 422 -14.07 -11.75 -15.01
C LEU A 422 -13.15 -10.97 -15.95
N TYR A 423 -12.50 -9.92 -15.47
CA TYR A 423 -11.50 -9.17 -16.24
C TYR A 423 -10.13 -9.39 -15.63
N TYR A 424 -9.17 -9.83 -16.45
CA TYR A 424 -7.80 -10.07 -16.02
C TYR A 424 -6.82 -9.34 -16.94
N GLY A 425 -6.13 -8.34 -16.39
CA GLY A 425 -5.16 -7.53 -17.12
C GLY A 425 -5.26 -6.03 -16.82
N PRO A 426 -4.42 -5.20 -17.46
CA PRO A 426 -4.47 -3.75 -17.29
C PRO A 426 -5.72 -3.16 -17.95
N ALA A 427 -6.51 -2.39 -17.21
CA ALA A 427 -7.69 -1.69 -17.75
C ALA A 427 -7.37 -0.23 -18.10
N THR A 428 -7.94 0.23 -19.21
CA THR A 428 -8.00 1.64 -19.60
C THR A 428 -9.22 2.33 -19.00
N GLU A 429 -9.21 3.66 -18.94
CA GLU A 429 -10.32 4.49 -18.44
C GLU A 429 -11.67 4.14 -19.11
N ALA A 430 -11.66 3.93 -20.42
CA ALA A 430 -12.87 3.55 -21.15
C ALA A 430 -13.41 2.17 -20.71
N GLU A 431 -12.54 1.24 -20.36
CA GLU A 431 -12.90 -0.11 -19.92
C GLU A 431 -13.39 -0.08 -18.48
N ILE A 432 -12.80 0.75 -17.61
CA ILE A 432 -13.29 0.97 -16.24
C ILE A 432 -14.72 1.52 -16.26
N SER A 433 -14.99 2.49 -17.14
CA SER A 433 -16.34 3.03 -17.37
C SER A 433 -17.35 1.95 -17.75
N LEU A 434 -16.95 0.99 -18.60
CA LEU A 434 -17.77 -0.15 -18.99
C LEU A 434 -17.99 -1.13 -17.84
N LEU A 435 -16.94 -1.51 -17.11
CA LEU A 435 -17.02 -2.41 -15.96
C LEU A 435 -17.97 -1.85 -14.90
N TRP A 436 -17.85 -0.56 -14.60
CA TRP A 436 -18.74 0.13 -13.67
C TRP A 436 -20.20 0.12 -14.16
N ALA A 437 -20.42 0.41 -15.44
CA ALA A 437 -21.77 0.40 -16.00
C ALA A 437 -22.40 -1.00 -15.94
N LEU A 438 -21.65 -2.06 -16.23
CA LEU A 438 -22.11 -3.45 -16.15
C LEU A 438 -22.42 -3.88 -14.71
N ALA A 439 -21.61 -3.47 -13.72
CA ALA A 439 -21.92 -3.73 -12.31
C ALA A 439 -23.30 -3.15 -11.93
N HIS A 440 -23.59 -1.94 -12.40
CA HIS A 440 -24.85 -1.23 -12.16
C HIS A 440 -26.06 -1.78 -12.93
N THR A 441 -25.86 -2.79 -13.80
CA THR A 441 -26.96 -3.57 -14.38
C THR A 441 -27.26 -4.87 -13.64
N GLY A 442 -26.51 -5.16 -12.57
CA GLY A 442 -26.66 -6.37 -11.78
C GLY A 442 -25.73 -7.51 -12.21
N VAL A 443 -24.72 -7.25 -13.04
CA VAL A 443 -23.66 -8.22 -13.40
C VAL A 443 -22.63 -8.27 -12.26
N ASP A 444 -22.20 -9.47 -11.87
CA ASP A 444 -21.06 -9.63 -10.96
C ASP A 444 -19.74 -9.31 -11.71
N ILE A 445 -19.01 -8.29 -11.27
CA ILE A 445 -17.74 -7.88 -11.87
C ILE A 445 -16.58 -8.21 -10.93
N LEU A 446 -15.65 -9.04 -11.40
CA LEU A 446 -14.39 -9.31 -10.72
C LEU A 446 -13.23 -8.90 -11.62
N TYR A 447 -12.48 -7.89 -11.19
CA TYR A 447 -11.31 -7.38 -11.89
C TYR A 447 -10.02 -7.79 -11.17
N PHE A 448 -9.02 -8.22 -11.94
CA PHE A 448 -7.74 -8.72 -11.45
C PHE A 448 -6.56 -8.12 -12.22
N CYS A 449 -5.63 -7.51 -11.49
CA CYS A 449 -4.36 -7.07 -12.02
C CYS A 449 -3.22 -7.40 -11.03
N PRO A 450 -2.30 -8.32 -11.37
CA PRO A 450 -1.17 -8.64 -10.49
C PRO A 450 -0.20 -7.46 -10.30
N ALA A 451 -0.26 -6.45 -11.16
CA ALA A 451 0.57 -5.26 -11.07
C ALA A 451 -0.12 -4.16 -10.24
N LEU A 452 0.56 -3.67 -9.20
CA LEU A 452 0.07 -2.58 -8.34
C LEU A 452 -0.10 -1.26 -9.10
N SER A 453 0.67 -1.05 -10.18
CA SER A 453 0.54 0.12 -11.04
C SER A 453 -0.86 0.25 -11.68
N GLY A 454 -1.60 -0.86 -11.83
CA GLY A 454 -2.96 -0.87 -12.36
C GLY A 454 -3.97 -0.13 -11.48
N GLN A 455 -3.70 0.01 -10.19
CA GLN A 455 -4.56 0.69 -9.22
C GLN A 455 -4.78 2.16 -9.57
N ASN A 456 -3.76 2.82 -10.11
CA ASN A 456 -3.79 4.24 -10.46
C ASN A 456 -4.95 4.61 -11.41
N ALA A 457 -5.29 3.72 -12.34
CA ALA A 457 -6.33 3.97 -13.33
C ALA A 457 -7.73 3.99 -12.68
N PHE A 458 -7.94 3.18 -11.64
CA PHE A 458 -9.19 3.14 -10.89
C PHE A 458 -9.29 4.28 -9.87
N GLU A 459 -8.20 4.59 -9.15
CA GLU A 459 -8.18 5.69 -8.16
C GLU A 459 -8.47 7.06 -8.79
N LYS A 460 -7.95 7.30 -9.99
CA LYS A 460 -8.11 8.58 -10.70
C LYS A 460 -9.34 8.63 -11.61
N HIS A 461 -10.14 7.55 -11.66
CA HIS A 461 -11.30 7.49 -12.53
C HIS A 461 -12.40 8.44 -12.06
N PHE A 462 -13.19 8.98 -13.00
CA PHE A 462 -14.25 9.97 -12.71
C PHE A 462 -15.58 9.35 -12.24
N VAL A 463 -15.73 8.03 -12.32
CA VAL A 463 -16.96 7.33 -11.86
C VAL A 463 -16.84 7.06 -10.36
N PRO A 464 -17.95 6.89 -9.62
CA PRO A 464 -17.92 6.75 -8.17
C PRO A 464 -17.28 5.42 -7.79
N HIS A 465 -16.48 5.44 -6.72
CA HIS A 465 -15.70 4.31 -6.21
C HIS A 465 -16.55 3.32 -5.39
N ASP A 466 -17.62 2.81 -5.99
CA ASP A 466 -18.59 1.91 -5.32
C ASP A 466 -18.17 0.42 -5.41
N TRP A 467 -16.99 0.14 -5.95
CA TRP A 467 -16.36 -1.19 -5.96
C TRP A 467 -15.56 -1.43 -4.68
N LYS A 468 -15.36 -2.71 -4.35
CA LYS A 468 -14.50 -3.10 -3.23
C LYS A 468 -13.08 -3.40 -3.72
N THR A 469 -12.12 -2.62 -3.23
CA THR A 469 -10.71 -2.74 -3.59
C THR A 469 -10.00 -3.73 -2.66
N ILE A 470 -9.28 -4.69 -3.25
CA ILE A 470 -8.40 -5.62 -2.55
C ILE A 470 -6.98 -5.36 -3.07
N VAL A 471 -6.05 -5.00 -2.18
CA VAL A 471 -4.65 -4.76 -2.54
C VAL A 471 -3.76 -5.67 -1.70
N TRP A 472 -2.97 -6.51 -2.36
CA TRP A 472 -1.96 -7.33 -1.71
C TRP A 472 -0.57 -6.70 -1.80
N LYS A 473 0.35 -7.16 -0.97
CA LYS A 473 1.65 -6.50 -0.74
C LYS A 473 2.59 -6.55 -1.95
N ASN A 474 2.63 -7.66 -2.67
CA ASN A 474 3.66 -7.89 -3.67
C ASN A 474 3.17 -7.50 -5.06
N ASP A 475 4.01 -6.77 -5.77
CA ASP A 475 3.85 -6.47 -7.19
C ASP A 475 4.33 -7.69 -8.00
N LEU A 476 3.48 -8.20 -8.89
CA LEU A 476 3.82 -9.34 -9.72
C LEU A 476 3.75 -8.98 -11.21
N PRO A 477 4.64 -9.55 -12.04
CA PRO A 477 4.59 -9.33 -13.48
C PRO A 477 3.31 -9.91 -14.07
N MET A 478 2.85 -9.29 -15.15
CA MET A 478 1.69 -9.77 -15.88
C MET A 478 2.01 -11.07 -16.61
N GLU A 479 1.34 -12.15 -16.23
CA GLU A 479 1.45 -13.46 -16.87
C GLU A 479 0.11 -13.89 -17.46
N PRO A 480 0.08 -14.83 -18.44
CA PRO A 480 -1.17 -15.37 -18.96
C PRO A 480 -2.05 -15.99 -17.87
N PHE A 481 -3.36 -15.87 -18.05
CA PHE A 481 -4.35 -16.41 -17.12
C PHE A 481 -4.09 -17.93 -16.92
N PRO A 482 -4.07 -18.42 -15.66
CA PRO A 482 -3.69 -19.79 -15.36
C PRO A 482 -4.65 -20.83 -15.98
N GLN A 483 -4.07 -21.83 -16.66
CA GLN A 483 -4.81 -22.92 -17.32
C GLN A 483 -4.76 -24.23 -16.54
N ARG A 484 -3.90 -24.33 -15.53
CA ARG A 484 -3.74 -25.49 -14.66
C ARG A 484 -3.38 -25.04 -13.26
N GLU A 485 -3.72 -25.86 -12.29
CA GLU A 485 -3.26 -25.70 -10.91
C GLU A 485 -1.74 -25.91 -10.83
N GLU A 486 -1.07 -25.01 -10.12
CA GLU A 486 0.35 -25.08 -9.84
C GLU A 486 0.55 -25.77 -8.48
N ARG A 487 1.46 -26.76 -8.42
CA ARG A 487 1.73 -27.48 -7.16
C ARG A 487 2.33 -26.50 -6.14
N MET A 488 1.53 -26.13 -5.15
CA MET A 488 2.01 -25.39 -3.98
C MET A 488 2.99 -26.28 -3.23
N ARG A 489 4.28 -25.95 -3.27
CA ARG A 489 5.21 -26.41 -2.24
C ARG A 489 4.89 -25.58 -1.02
N ALA A 490 4.11 -26.13 -0.09
CA ALA A 490 3.77 -25.46 1.14
C ALA A 490 5.07 -25.07 1.88
N SER A 491 5.41 -23.80 1.84
CA SER A 491 6.50 -23.25 2.64
C SER A 491 6.06 -23.24 4.08
N THR A 492 6.75 -24.02 4.91
CA THR A 492 6.47 -24.06 6.35
C THR A 492 6.89 -22.73 6.98
N THR A 493 6.29 -22.40 8.12
CA THR A 493 6.62 -21.21 8.91
C THR A 493 8.13 -21.10 9.20
N ALA A 494 8.82 -22.25 9.31
CA ALA A 494 10.26 -22.32 9.47
C ALA A 494 11.04 -21.94 8.20
N TYR A 495 10.55 -22.29 7.00
CA TYR A 495 11.18 -21.90 5.73
C TYR A 495 11.01 -20.39 5.45
N ASN A 496 9.81 -19.86 5.69
CA ASN A 496 9.56 -18.42 5.58
C ASN A 496 10.37 -17.65 6.62
N ALA A 497 10.43 -18.10 7.88
CA ALA A 497 11.29 -17.52 8.91
C ALA A 497 12.77 -17.61 8.55
N SER A 498 13.22 -18.73 7.96
CA SER A 498 14.60 -18.89 7.49
C SER A 498 14.92 -17.98 6.32
N ARG A 499 13.98 -17.74 5.39
CA ARG A 499 14.12 -16.79 4.27
C ARG A 499 14.10 -15.35 4.75
N GLU A 500 13.26 -15.01 5.72
CA GLU A 500 13.19 -13.68 6.35
C GLU A 500 14.48 -13.39 7.15
N LEU A 501 14.97 -14.36 7.93
CA LEU A 501 16.28 -14.31 8.59
C LEU A 501 17.41 -14.21 7.56
N ASP A 502 17.35 -15.00 6.49
CA ASP A 502 18.32 -14.98 5.39
C ASP A 502 18.33 -13.65 4.62
N GLN A 503 17.18 -12.98 4.52
CA GLN A 503 17.09 -11.67 3.89
C GLN A 503 17.67 -10.63 4.84
N LEU A 504 17.24 -10.63 6.11
CA LEU A 504 17.70 -9.71 7.15
C LEU A 504 19.20 -9.84 7.49
N LEU A 505 19.76 -11.05 7.45
CA LEU A 505 21.17 -11.30 7.82
C LEU A 505 22.15 -10.94 6.70
N TYR A 506 21.74 -11.02 5.44
CA TYR A 506 22.64 -10.91 4.29
C TYR A 506 22.34 -9.71 3.37
N SER A 507 21.32 -8.89 3.67
CA SER A 507 21.14 -7.57 3.04
C SER A 507 21.84 -6.50 3.88
N ASP A 508 22.90 -5.91 3.33
CA ASP A 508 23.57 -4.68 3.81
C ASP A 508 24.19 -4.72 5.23
N THR A 509 24.48 -5.90 5.76
CA THR A 509 25.16 -6.11 7.06
C THR A 509 26.67 -6.33 6.96
N GLY A 510 27.22 -6.44 5.74
CA GLY A 510 28.62 -6.82 5.53
C GLY A 510 28.92 -8.30 5.81
N MET A 511 27.91 -9.13 6.09
CA MET A 511 28.06 -10.58 6.20
C MET A 511 27.80 -11.26 4.86
N PHE A 512 28.69 -12.17 4.48
CA PHE A 512 28.61 -12.92 3.22
C PHE A 512 28.31 -14.40 3.47
N ARG A 513 27.53 -15.03 2.59
CA ARG A 513 27.27 -16.48 2.64
C ARG A 513 28.46 -17.25 2.09
N ASP A 514 28.63 -18.48 2.57
CA ASP A 514 29.48 -19.46 1.90
C ASP A 514 29.06 -19.62 0.44
N ARG A 515 30.04 -19.44 -0.47
CA ARG A 515 29.85 -19.49 -1.93
C ARG A 515 28.79 -18.50 -2.47
N GLN A 516 28.57 -17.37 -1.80
CA GLN A 516 27.67 -16.31 -2.29
C GLN A 516 28.04 -15.83 -3.70
N PHE A 517 29.33 -15.77 -4.00
CA PHE A 517 29.84 -15.32 -5.30
C PHE A 517 30.43 -16.49 -6.07
N ALA A 518 29.98 -16.67 -7.30
CA ALA A 518 30.51 -17.69 -8.21
C ALA A 518 31.86 -17.29 -8.84
N ARG A 519 32.26 -16.02 -8.71
CA ARG A 519 33.46 -15.44 -9.31
C ARG A 519 34.18 -14.54 -8.30
N SER A 520 35.50 -14.67 -8.21
CA SER A 520 36.35 -13.83 -7.37
C SER A 520 37.50 -13.23 -8.17
N GLN A 521 37.84 -11.96 -7.91
CA GLN A 521 38.98 -11.28 -8.50
C GLN A 521 39.94 -10.79 -7.41
N PRO A 522 41.23 -11.18 -7.45
CA PRO A 522 42.19 -10.69 -6.48
C PRO A 522 42.54 -9.22 -6.73
N VAL A 523 42.70 -8.45 -5.65
CA VAL A 523 43.18 -7.07 -5.67
C VAL A 523 44.46 -6.99 -4.84
N THR A 524 45.62 -6.94 -5.49
CA THR A 524 46.88 -6.85 -4.78
C THR A 524 47.10 -5.44 -4.23
N LEU A 525 47.17 -5.35 -2.90
CA LEU A 525 47.38 -4.08 -2.22
C LEU A 525 48.83 -3.63 -2.36
N LYS A 526 49.01 -2.32 -2.58
CA LYS A 526 50.31 -1.66 -2.48
C LYS A 526 50.49 -1.21 -1.03
N THR A 527 51.26 -1.95 -0.24
CA THR A 527 51.45 -1.72 1.19
C THR A 527 52.89 -1.36 1.52
N THR A 528 53.07 -0.57 2.58
CA THR A 528 54.35 -0.37 3.27
C THR A 528 54.68 -1.56 4.17
N TYR A 529 55.91 -1.65 4.68
CA TYR A 529 56.34 -2.75 5.55
C TYR A 529 55.50 -2.87 6.83
N ASP A 530 55.14 -1.75 7.46
CA ASP A 530 54.35 -1.76 8.70
C ASP A 530 52.88 -2.13 8.46
N GLU A 531 52.30 -1.71 7.33
CA GLU A 531 50.92 -2.05 6.95
C GLU A 531 50.74 -3.55 6.68
N VAL A 532 51.79 -4.26 6.23
CA VAL A 532 51.72 -5.72 6.03
C VAL A 532 51.33 -6.39 7.35
N GLY A 533 52.00 -6.05 8.45
CA GLY A 533 51.72 -6.65 9.75
C GLY A 533 50.32 -6.30 10.30
N GLN A 534 49.85 -5.07 10.06
CA GLN A 534 48.51 -4.64 10.47
C GLN A 534 47.42 -5.40 9.70
N LEU A 535 47.53 -5.44 8.38
CA LEU A 535 46.52 -6.07 7.51
C LEU A 535 46.59 -7.61 7.51
N TRP A 536 47.70 -8.19 7.96
CA TRP A 536 47.87 -9.64 8.02
C TRP A 536 46.80 -10.32 8.88
N ARG A 537 46.45 -9.69 10.02
CA ARG A 537 45.52 -10.24 11.02
C ARG A 537 44.05 -9.94 10.71
N GLU A 538 43.80 -8.94 9.88
CA GLU A 538 42.44 -8.54 9.49
C GLU A 538 41.87 -9.51 8.46
N GLU A 539 40.61 -9.90 8.60
CA GLU A 539 39.91 -10.69 7.58
C GLU A 539 39.81 -9.90 6.27
N ALA A 540 39.80 -10.62 5.14
CA ALA A 540 39.82 -9.99 3.82
C ALA A 540 38.66 -9.00 3.59
N GLN A 541 37.51 -9.22 4.20
CA GLN A 541 36.32 -8.35 4.12
C GLN A 541 36.51 -6.98 4.76
N TYR A 542 37.41 -6.86 5.74
CA TYR A 542 37.71 -5.60 6.42
C TYR A 542 38.94 -4.89 5.85
N ARG A 543 39.64 -5.52 4.90
CA ARG A 543 40.80 -4.92 4.25
C ARG A 543 40.38 -3.85 3.23
N PRO A 544 41.20 -2.80 3.02
CA PRO A 544 40.92 -1.78 2.03
C PRO A 544 40.68 -2.37 0.64
N SER A 545 39.74 -1.78 -0.11
CA SER A 545 39.37 -2.22 -1.47
C SER A 545 38.63 -3.56 -1.56
N PHE A 546 38.19 -4.14 -0.44
CA PHE A 546 37.20 -5.22 -0.49
C PHE A 546 35.86 -4.67 -1.00
N ARG A 547 35.31 -5.30 -2.04
CA ARG A 547 34.01 -4.90 -2.60
C ARG A 547 33.34 -6.03 -3.35
N THR A 548 32.05 -5.89 -3.57
CA THR A 548 31.23 -6.81 -4.33
C THR A 548 30.47 -6.03 -5.39
N GLU A 549 30.59 -6.43 -6.66
CA GLU A 549 29.97 -5.75 -7.80
C GLU A 549 29.57 -6.79 -8.85
N ASP A 550 28.35 -6.71 -9.37
CA ASP A 550 27.82 -7.58 -10.44
C ASP A 550 28.03 -9.09 -10.22
N GLY A 551 27.91 -9.55 -8.98
CA GLY A 551 28.08 -10.96 -8.62
C GLY A 551 29.54 -11.45 -8.60
N VAL A 552 30.51 -10.54 -8.66
CA VAL A 552 31.94 -10.79 -8.49
C VAL A 552 32.41 -10.18 -7.16
N VAL A 553 33.19 -10.95 -6.39
CA VAL A 553 33.86 -10.45 -5.18
C VAL A 553 35.30 -10.05 -5.50
N TYR A 554 35.67 -8.82 -5.14
CA TYR A 554 37.02 -8.30 -5.25
C TYR A 554 37.73 -8.49 -3.91
N VAL A 555 38.67 -9.43 -3.83
CA VAL A 555 39.30 -9.88 -2.59
C VAL A 555 40.70 -9.28 -2.47
N PRO A 556 40.98 -8.41 -1.49
CA PRO A 556 42.30 -7.84 -1.27
C PRO A 556 43.32 -8.91 -0.85
N ASN A 557 44.46 -8.94 -1.51
CA ASN A 557 45.59 -9.79 -1.11
C ASN A 557 46.86 -8.98 -0.88
N LEU A 558 47.74 -9.52 -0.03
CA LEU A 558 49.04 -8.96 0.30
C LEU A 558 50.10 -9.69 -0.49
N PHE A 559 50.91 -8.94 -1.23
CA PHE A 559 52.10 -9.46 -1.91
C PHE A 559 53.23 -8.46 -1.72
N SER A 560 54.19 -8.80 -0.87
CA SER A 560 55.27 -7.90 -0.49
C SER A 560 56.61 -8.62 -0.54
N LYS A 561 57.61 -7.94 -1.11
CA LYS A 561 59.01 -8.37 -1.06
C LYS A 561 59.74 -7.53 -0.03
N VAL A 562 60.18 -8.15 1.05
CA VAL A 562 61.00 -7.50 2.08
C VAL A 562 62.46 -7.84 1.82
N SER A 563 63.32 -6.82 1.72
CA SER A 563 64.75 -6.97 1.48
C SER A 563 65.52 -6.08 2.44
N GLY A 564 66.26 -6.68 3.36
CA GLY A 564 66.99 -5.99 4.43
C GLY A 564 66.25 -6.03 5.77
N VAL A 565 66.93 -5.54 6.80
CA VAL A 565 66.47 -5.54 8.20
C VAL A 565 66.48 -4.10 8.70
N ASP A 566 65.34 -3.60 9.16
CA ASP A 566 65.25 -2.23 9.66
C ASP A 566 66.20 -2.03 10.86
N LYS A 567 67.03 -0.99 10.78
CA LYS A 567 68.07 -0.64 11.77
C LYS A 567 69.01 -1.79 12.17
N GLY A 568 69.08 -2.86 11.40
CA GLY A 568 69.84 -4.07 11.73
C GLY A 568 69.27 -4.89 12.90
N ASP A 569 68.05 -4.61 13.36
CA ASP A 569 67.41 -5.36 14.46
C ASP A 569 66.85 -6.70 13.96
N LEU A 570 67.75 -7.69 13.90
CA LEU A 570 67.42 -9.05 13.51
C LEU A 570 66.37 -9.69 14.43
N LYS A 571 66.34 -9.31 15.71
CA LYS A 571 65.44 -9.91 16.69
C LYS A 571 64.01 -9.48 16.40
N LEU A 572 63.79 -8.17 16.26
CA LEU A 572 62.47 -7.61 15.93
C LEU A 572 61.96 -8.12 14.57
N TYR A 573 62.85 -8.24 13.57
CA TYR A 573 62.51 -8.82 12.27
C TYR A 573 61.97 -10.25 12.41
N TRP A 574 62.70 -11.12 13.11
CA TRP A 574 62.27 -12.52 13.28
C TRP A 574 61.08 -12.69 14.24
N ASP A 575 60.90 -11.77 15.20
CA ASP A 575 59.68 -11.72 16.03
C ASP A 575 58.45 -11.41 15.14
N ARG A 576 58.52 -10.40 14.25
CA ARG A 576 57.43 -10.07 13.31
C ARG A 576 57.11 -11.21 12.34
N ILE A 577 58.14 -11.87 11.79
CA ILE A 577 57.92 -13.04 10.91
C ILE A 577 57.22 -14.16 11.68
N ARG A 578 57.66 -14.47 12.91
CA ARG A 578 57.01 -15.51 13.74
C ARG A 578 55.56 -15.20 14.06
N GLU A 579 55.21 -13.93 14.31
CA GLU A 579 53.82 -13.52 14.54
C GLU A 579 52.92 -13.71 13.31
N MET A 580 53.49 -13.70 12.10
CA MET A 580 52.74 -13.92 10.86
C MET A 580 52.57 -15.41 10.53
N VAL A 581 53.32 -16.31 11.18
CA VAL A 581 53.21 -17.76 10.98
C VAL A 581 52.07 -18.31 11.84
N THR A 582 50.98 -18.67 11.18
CA THR A 582 49.80 -19.31 11.77
C THR A 582 49.69 -20.78 11.35
N GLU A 583 48.69 -21.51 11.87
CA GLU A 583 48.40 -22.90 11.48
C GLU A 583 48.15 -23.06 9.97
N ASP A 584 47.64 -22.02 9.32
CA ASP A 584 47.37 -21.96 7.87
C ASP A 584 48.55 -21.39 7.04
N THR A 585 49.71 -21.16 7.66
CA THR A 585 50.87 -20.57 6.98
C THR A 585 51.84 -21.62 6.47
N TYR A 586 52.07 -21.63 5.15
CA TYR A 586 53.11 -22.45 4.55
C TYR A 586 54.45 -21.69 4.48
N VAL A 587 55.37 -22.02 5.40
CA VAL A 587 56.70 -21.39 5.47
C VAL A 587 57.71 -22.15 4.62
N VAL A 588 58.37 -21.44 3.72
CA VAL A 588 59.43 -21.98 2.86
C VAL A 588 60.75 -21.33 3.23
N THR A 589 61.71 -22.13 3.68
CA THR A 589 63.05 -21.66 4.11
C THR A 589 64.17 -22.03 3.13
N SER A 590 63.88 -22.86 2.13
CA SER A 590 64.84 -23.29 1.10
C SER A 590 64.16 -23.41 -0.26
N VAL A 591 64.88 -23.04 -1.33
CA VAL A 591 64.45 -23.23 -2.72
C VAL A 591 65.30 -24.31 -3.40
N PRO A 592 64.73 -25.13 -4.31
CA PRO A 592 63.33 -25.13 -4.76
C PRO A 592 62.39 -25.82 -3.76
N PHE A 593 61.22 -25.23 -3.53
CA PHE A 593 60.25 -25.70 -2.52
C PHE A 593 59.17 -26.64 -3.05
N LEU A 594 59.04 -26.72 -4.38
CA LEU A 594 58.15 -27.66 -5.08
C LEU A 594 59.02 -28.80 -5.64
N GLN A 595 58.90 -29.99 -5.05
CA GLN A 595 59.38 -31.22 -5.68
C GLN A 595 58.25 -31.83 -6.51
N VAL A 596 58.32 -31.69 -7.83
CA VAL A 596 57.30 -32.21 -8.75
C VAL A 596 57.50 -33.72 -8.92
N ASN A 597 56.95 -34.51 -8.00
CA ASN A 597 56.91 -35.97 -8.12
C ASN A 597 55.60 -36.38 -8.80
N GLY A 598 55.59 -36.34 -10.13
CA GLY A 598 54.46 -36.73 -10.98
C GLY A 598 54.89 -36.83 -12.45
N PRO A 599 54.06 -37.40 -13.34
CA PRO A 599 54.37 -37.42 -14.77
C PRO A 599 54.53 -35.98 -15.27
N SER A 600 55.71 -35.64 -15.78
CA SER A 600 55.97 -34.30 -16.29
C SER A 600 55.19 -34.08 -17.59
N LEU A 601 54.42 -33.00 -17.64
CA LEU A 601 53.86 -32.48 -18.87
C LEU A 601 55.02 -31.88 -19.68
N SER A 602 55.16 -32.27 -20.95
CA SER A 602 56.07 -31.56 -21.84
C SER A 602 55.53 -30.15 -22.14
N ALA A 603 56.40 -29.18 -22.43
CA ALA A 603 55.98 -27.80 -22.75
C ALA A 603 54.89 -27.72 -23.86
N PRO A 604 54.93 -28.54 -24.94
CA PRO A 604 53.86 -28.57 -25.93
C PRO A 604 52.53 -29.08 -25.37
N GLN A 605 52.56 -30.08 -24.47
CA GLN A 605 51.36 -30.58 -23.81
C GLN A 605 50.77 -29.54 -22.87
N ALA A 606 51.61 -28.81 -22.12
CA ALA A 606 51.14 -27.71 -21.28
C ALA A 606 50.53 -26.56 -22.10
N GLN A 607 51.15 -26.19 -23.23
CA GLN A 607 50.62 -25.18 -24.15
C GLN A 607 49.28 -25.61 -24.79
N SER A 608 49.06 -26.91 -25.01
CA SER A 608 47.78 -27.39 -25.54
C SER A 608 46.57 -27.11 -24.62
N PHE A 609 46.82 -26.80 -23.33
CA PHE A 609 45.78 -26.40 -22.37
C PHE A 609 45.71 -24.88 -22.18
N LEU A 610 46.49 -24.08 -22.92
CA LEU A 610 46.54 -22.63 -22.82
C LEU A 610 46.08 -22.00 -24.13
N HIS A 611 44.98 -21.26 -24.07
CA HIS A 611 44.47 -20.46 -25.18
C HIS A 611 44.40 -18.99 -24.75
N ASP A 612 45.07 -18.11 -25.48
CA ASP A 612 45.16 -16.66 -25.18
C ASP A 612 45.61 -16.34 -23.73
N GLY A 613 46.61 -17.08 -23.25
CA GLY A 613 47.14 -16.92 -21.89
C GLY A 613 46.19 -17.38 -20.77
N ARG A 614 45.05 -18.01 -21.13
CA ARG A 614 44.10 -18.59 -20.19
C ARG A 614 44.08 -20.10 -20.31
N LEU A 615 43.95 -20.76 -19.17
CA LEU A 615 43.84 -22.22 -19.08
C LEU A 615 42.46 -22.66 -19.61
N ASP A 616 42.40 -23.64 -20.51
CA ASP A 616 41.17 -24.30 -20.95
C ASP A 616 40.77 -25.39 -19.94
N PRO A 617 39.73 -25.16 -19.12
CA PRO A 617 39.32 -26.12 -18.10
C PRO A 617 38.71 -27.39 -18.69
N LYS A 618 38.10 -27.32 -19.89
CA LYS A 618 37.47 -28.49 -20.53
C LYS A 618 38.54 -29.43 -21.08
N ALA A 619 39.53 -28.87 -21.79
CA ALA A 619 40.65 -29.64 -22.31
C ALA A 619 41.44 -30.32 -21.18
N LEU A 620 41.72 -29.58 -20.09
CA LEU A 620 42.43 -30.13 -18.94
C LEU A 620 41.65 -31.27 -18.26
N LYS A 621 40.34 -31.09 -18.01
CA LYS A 621 39.48 -32.11 -17.39
C LYS A 621 39.35 -33.38 -18.23
N SER A 622 39.40 -33.25 -19.55
CA SER A 622 39.40 -34.40 -20.47
C SER A 622 40.76 -35.09 -20.62
N SER A 623 41.82 -34.51 -20.05
CA SER A 623 43.18 -35.01 -20.23
C SER A 623 43.51 -36.16 -19.28
N ARG A 624 44.41 -37.03 -19.72
CA ARG A 624 45.00 -38.10 -18.89
C ARG A 624 45.75 -37.59 -17.64
N PHE A 625 45.97 -36.29 -17.53
CA PHE A 625 46.69 -35.65 -16.42
C PHE A 625 45.75 -35.15 -15.32
N TYR A 626 44.44 -35.06 -15.58
CA TYR A 626 43.43 -34.74 -14.59
C TYR A 626 42.94 -36.03 -13.92
N ARG A 627 43.34 -36.25 -12.66
CA ARG A 627 43.10 -37.48 -11.90
C ARG A 627 41.85 -37.46 -11.01
N TYR A 628 41.08 -36.37 -11.07
CA TYR A 628 39.88 -36.12 -10.28
C TYR A 628 38.68 -35.94 -11.22
#